data_AF-A0A6F8YY35-F1
#
_entry.id   AF-A0A6F8YY35-F1
#
_cell.length_a   1.000
_cell.length_b   1.000
_cell.length_c   1.000
_cell.angle_alpha   90.00
_cell.angle_beta   90.00
_cell.angle_gamma   90.00
#
_symmetry.space_group_name_H-M   'P 1'
#
loop_
_entity.id
_entity.type
_entity.pdbx_description
1 polymer ?
#
loop_
_entity_poly.entity_id
_entity_poly.type
_entity_poly.pdbx_seq_one_letter_code
_entity_poly.pdbx_strand_id
1 'polypeptide(L)'
;MSRYARALGAEVARDVDLHSAPPVTGLLKLGRGAAVEPEVDLRGYWVDGDIVHIGYTWVGAGARVGARSTLLPGVRVGKGAEIGPGSTVRGTVPAGQRWVGAPAVPAGKDGHTWPARRPARSRAWATGYGVTSLLLGMLPAVAALPGVAVLARATAGTATLGEAVAGALVAAPLAALAYLAGYALLVLVAVRALSIGLRAGYHPVHSRVAWQVWATERLMGMARVGLFPLYASLLTPAWLRLLGAKVGRGVEASTVLALPKMTTVADGAFLADDTMVATYELRQGWLHVAPTRIGKQAFLGNSGMAAPGRSVPKRGLVGVLSSAPRKAKKGSSWLGMPPMPLRRSPGAADSSRTYDPPPRLKAARALVELFRLVPVVCGVALAVLVLAALAALWQAAGPVAAGALSGLVLLAAGALAAATATAVKWALVGRFRAGDRPLWDSFVWRDELADTFVEVLAVPWLLGAASGTPLLTGWLRTMGAKIGRGVWLETYWLPEFDLVRLGDGATVNRGCVVQTHLFHDRIMSMDEVTIEAGATLGPHGIVLPGATIGARTAVGPGSLVTRGDTVPADSRWLGNPIAAWPDRPRPQRRG
;
A
#
# COMPACT_ATOMS: atom_id res chain seq x y z
N MET A 1 16.83 -8.86 -4.63
CA MET A 1 16.25 -8.28 -5.87
C MET A 1 17.22 -8.22 -7.04
N SER A 2 18.49 -7.82 -6.89
CA SER A 2 19.39 -7.61 -8.04
C SER A 2 19.62 -8.83 -8.95
N ARG A 3 19.62 -10.06 -8.41
CA ARG A 3 19.70 -11.30 -9.23
C ARG A 3 18.43 -11.52 -10.03
N TYR A 4 17.27 -11.37 -9.39
CA TYR A 4 15.95 -11.46 -10.03
C TYR A 4 15.80 -10.41 -11.15
N ALA A 5 16.23 -9.17 -10.91
CA ALA A 5 16.23 -8.13 -11.94
C ALA A 5 17.03 -8.50 -13.19
N ARG A 6 18.23 -9.09 -13.03
CA ARG A 6 19.03 -9.56 -14.18
C ARG A 6 18.37 -10.73 -14.91
N ALA A 7 17.70 -11.63 -14.18
CA ALA A 7 16.96 -12.73 -14.79
C ALA A 7 15.78 -12.22 -15.65
N LEU A 8 15.21 -11.07 -15.29
CA LEU A 8 14.20 -10.36 -16.10
C LEU A 8 14.79 -9.53 -17.25
N GLY A 9 16.10 -9.56 -17.49
CA GLY A 9 16.76 -8.82 -18.56
C GLY A 9 17.31 -7.42 -18.19
N ALA A 10 17.19 -7.00 -16.93
CA ALA A 10 17.69 -5.68 -16.50
C ALA A 10 19.23 -5.62 -16.37
N GLU A 11 19.82 -4.50 -16.78
CA GLU A 11 21.25 -4.20 -16.65
C GLU A 11 21.59 -3.67 -15.25
N VAL A 12 21.77 -4.57 -14.27
CA VAL A 12 22.05 -4.19 -12.88
C VAL A 12 23.52 -4.43 -12.51
N ALA A 13 24.28 -3.38 -12.24
CA ALA A 13 25.66 -3.48 -11.78
C ALA A 13 25.79 -4.31 -10.48
N ARG A 14 26.99 -4.85 -10.21
CA ARG A 14 27.21 -5.80 -9.10
C ARG A 14 26.93 -5.20 -7.72
N ASP A 15 27.17 -3.91 -7.56
CA ASP A 15 27.16 -3.14 -6.31
C ASP A 15 25.98 -2.19 -6.17
N VAL A 16 24.84 -2.57 -6.75
CA VAL A 16 23.57 -1.86 -6.60
C VAL A 16 22.84 -2.35 -5.35
N ASP A 17 22.33 -1.40 -4.56
CA ASP A 17 21.42 -1.64 -3.45
C ASP A 17 19.98 -1.46 -3.98
N LEU A 18 19.30 -2.56 -4.33
CA LEU A 18 17.96 -2.55 -4.94
C LEU A 18 16.92 -3.11 -3.96
N HIS A 19 16.13 -2.24 -3.34
CA HIS A 19 15.10 -2.58 -2.35
C HIS A 19 13.65 -2.44 -2.87
N SER A 20 13.50 -2.21 -4.18
CA SER A 20 12.24 -2.24 -4.94
C SER A 20 12.18 -3.40 -5.93
N ALA A 21 10.95 -3.73 -6.36
CA ALA A 21 10.72 -4.69 -7.43
C ALA A 21 11.23 -4.10 -8.77
N PRO A 22 12.03 -4.84 -9.55
CA PRO A 22 12.41 -4.44 -10.90
C PRO A 22 11.22 -4.55 -11.87
N PRO A 23 11.23 -3.86 -13.02
CA PRO A 23 10.23 -4.05 -14.05
C PRO A 23 10.34 -5.45 -14.67
N VAL A 24 9.20 -6.05 -14.98
CA VAL A 24 9.11 -7.33 -15.70
C VAL A 24 9.54 -7.22 -17.16
N THR A 25 9.56 -6.00 -17.72
CA THR A 25 9.97 -5.73 -19.10
C THR A 25 11.48 -5.81 -19.32
N GLY A 26 12.28 -5.85 -18.24
CA GLY A 26 13.75 -5.78 -18.33
C GLY A 26 14.32 -4.42 -18.72
N LEU A 27 13.47 -3.41 -19.00
CA LEU A 27 13.85 -2.08 -19.49
C LEU A 27 14.41 -1.18 -18.37
N LEU A 28 15.46 -1.64 -17.70
CA LEU A 28 16.07 -0.97 -16.55
C LEU A 28 17.60 -1.12 -16.56
N LYS A 29 18.31 -0.01 -16.37
CA LYS A 29 19.75 0.02 -16.10
C LYS A 29 20.07 0.70 -14.78
N LEU A 30 20.79 0.00 -13.91
CA LEU A 30 21.27 0.50 -12.63
C LEU A 30 22.80 0.50 -12.62
N GLY A 31 23.39 1.69 -12.57
CA GLY A 31 24.84 1.91 -12.56
C GLY A 31 25.50 1.50 -11.25
N ARG A 32 26.83 1.42 -11.26
CA ARG A 32 27.62 1.01 -10.08
C ARG A 32 27.31 1.88 -8.87
N GLY A 33 26.99 1.28 -7.74
CA GLY A 33 26.71 1.98 -6.49
C GLY A 33 25.42 2.76 -6.45
N ALA A 34 24.53 2.57 -7.43
CA ALA A 34 23.19 3.12 -7.36
C ALA A 34 22.42 2.51 -6.17
N ALA A 35 21.60 3.32 -5.52
CA ALA A 35 20.72 2.92 -4.44
C ALA A 35 19.27 3.22 -4.81
N VAL A 36 18.41 2.21 -4.74
CA VAL A 36 16.97 2.34 -4.94
C VAL A 36 16.27 1.86 -3.67
N GLU A 37 15.59 2.79 -3.02
CA GLU A 37 14.88 2.59 -1.75
C GLU A 37 13.56 1.82 -1.93
N PRO A 38 12.91 1.39 -0.83
CA PRO A 38 11.60 0.75 -0.85
C PRO A 38 10.51 1.49 -1.62
N GLU A 39 9.59 0.71 -2.21
CA GLU A 39 8.37 1.21 -2.86
C GLU A 39 8.61 2.25 -3.98
N VAL A 40 9.83 2.36 -4.51
CA VAL A 40 10.09 3.05 -5.77
C VAL A 40 9.43 2.30 -6.92
N ASP A 41 8.63 3.00 -7.72
CA ASP A 41 8.03 2.48 -8.94
C ASP A 41 9.06 2.53 -10.09
N LEU A 42 9.51 1.33 -10.48
CA LEU A 42 10.44 1.09 -11.58
C LEU A 42 9.77 0.45 -12.80
N ARG A 43 8.43 0.39 -12.87
CA ARG A 43 7.71 -0.42 -13.87
C ARG A 43 7.99 -0.02 -15.32
N GLY A 44 8.33 1.25 -15.56
CA GLY A 44 8.75 1.73 -16.89
C GLY A 44 7.63 1.77 -17.93
N TYR A 45 6.36 1.72 -17.48
CA TYR A 45 5.20 1.96 -18.33
C TYR A 45 4.10 2.76 -17.62
N TRP A 46 3.18 3.37 -18.38
CA TRP A 46 1.88 3.86 -17.91
C TRP A 46 0.94 4.04 -19.11
N VAL A 47 -0.36 4.11 -18.85
CA VAL A 47 -1.40 4.32 -19.86
C VAL A 47 -1.93 5.75 -19.75
N ASP A 48 -1.95 6.49 -20.86
CA ASP A 48 -2.56 7.80 -21.00
C ASP A 48 -3.58 7.77 -22.13
N GLY A 49 -4.87 7.75 -21.79
CA GLY A 49 -5.96 7.53 -22.73
C GLY A 49 -5.82 6.19 -23.44
N ASP A 50 -5.67 6.24 -24.76
CA ASP A 50 -5.45 5.09 -25.64
C ASP A 50 -3.96 4.77 -25.90
N ILE A 51 -3.03 5.52 -25.29
CA ILE A 51 -1.59 5.39 -25.52
C ILE A 51 -0.92 4.68 -24.34
N VAL A 52 -0.28 3.55 -24.61
CA VAL A 52 0.64 2.90 -23.66
C VAL A 52 2.04 3.46 -23.86
N HIS A 53 2.53 4.20 -22.87
CA HIS A 53 3.91 4.67 -22.84
C HIS A 53 4.80 3.63 -22.19
N ILE A 54 5.81 3.14 -22.92
CA ILE A 54 6.82 2.20 -22.41
C ILE A 54 8.19 2.80 -22.67
N GLY A 55 9.12 2.65 -21.73
CA GLY A 55 10.42 3.28 -21.88
C GLY A 55 11.47 2.75 -20.93
N TYR A 56 12.70 2.83 -21.42
CA TYR A 56 13.88 2.37 -20.68
C TYR A 56 14.25 3.37 -19.58
N THR A 57 14.42 2.87 -18.35
CA THR A 57 14.79 3.70 -17.19
C THR A 57 16.25 3.51 -16.84
N TRP A 58 17.00 4.61 -16.74
CA TRP A 58 18.42 4.60 -16.38
C TRP A 58 18.67 5.33 -15.07
N VAL A 59 19.30 4.64 -14.11
CA VAL A 59 19.84 5.22 -12.89
C VAL A 59 21.37 5.14 -12.92
N GLY A 60 22.02 6.30 -12.94
CA GLY A 60 23.46 6.45 -13.08
C GLY A 60 24.25 5.91 -11.88
N ALA A 61 25.56 5.77 -12.07
CA ALA A 61 26.45 5.28 -11.02
C ALA A 61 26.39 6.20 -9.78
N GLY A 62 26.28 5.61 -8.59
CA GLY A 62 26.22 6.32 -7.33
C GLY A 62 24.97 7.17 -7.09
N ALA A 63 23.98 7.12 -7.99
CA ALA A 63 22.74 7.86 -7.84
C ALA A 63 21.82 7.20 -6.79
N ARG A 64 20.96 7.99 -6.17
CA ARG A 64 19.98 7.55 -5.18
C ARG A 64 18.57 7.85 -5.66
N VAL A 65 17.66 6.89 -5.53
CA VAL A 65 16.22 7.08 -5.72
C VAL A 65 15.50 6.80 -4.40
N GLY A 66 14.91 7.84 -3.81
CA GLY A 66 14.28 7.79 -2.50
C GLY A 66 12.95 7.04 -2.50
N ALA A 67 12.54 6.54 -1.33
CA ALA A 67 11.37 5.68 -1.17
C ALA A 67 10.08 6.30 -1.74
N ARG A 68 9.17 5.48 -2.28
CA ARG A 68 7.90 5.91 -2.90
C ARG A 68 8.03 6.91 -4.06
N SER A 69 9.19 6.97 -4.70
CA SER A 69 9.35 7.78 -5.92
C SER A 69 8.87 7.03 -7.15
N THR A 70 8.36 7.76 -8.13
CA THR A 70 7.91 7.21 -9.41
C THR A 70 8.86 7.64 -10.52
N LEU A 71 9.48 6.68 -11.22
CA LEU A 71 10.30 6.95 -12.41
C LEU A 71 9.49 6.69 -13.67
N LEU A 72 9.18 7.75 -14.43
CA LEU A 72 8.45 7.62 -15.69
C LEU A 72 9.27 6.88 -16.77
N PRO A 73 8.60 6.33 -17.80
CA PRO A 73 9.26 5.79 -18.99
C PRO A 73 10.29 6.76 -19.58
N GLY A 74 11.49 6.25 -19.91
CA GLY A 74 12.54 7.03 -20.58
C GLY A 74 13.37 7.94 -19.66
N VAL A 75 13.16 7.89 -18.34
CA VAL A 75 13.90 8.70 -17.36
C VAL A 75 15.38 8.34 -17.33
N ARG A 76 16.24 9.37 -17.20
CA ARG A 76 17.69 9.24 -17.01
C ARG A 76 18.13 10.00 -15.76
N VAL A 77 18.42 9.29 -14.69
CA VAL A 77 19.00 9.86 -13.46
C VAL A 77 20.52 9.85 -13.59
N GLY A 78 21.13 11.03 -13.61
CA GLY A 78 22.57 11.20 -13.82
C GLY A 78 23.43 10.60 -12.70
N LYS A 79 24.73 10.44 -12.97
CA LYS A 79 25.72 9.92 -11.99
C LYS A 79 25.69 10.75 -10.71
N GLY A 80 25.59 10.08 -9.55
CA GLY A 80 25.59 10.73 -8.24
C GLY A 80 24.40 11.68 -7.98
N ALA A 81 23.37 11.67 -8.83
CA ALA A 81 22.16 12.45 -8.60
C ALA A 81 21.32 11.85 -7.48
N GLU A 82 20.50 12.68 -6.84
CA GLU A 82 19.67 12.29 -5.70
C GLU A 82 18.21 12.66 -5.94
N ILE A 83 17.34 11.66 -5.91
CA ILE A 83 15.89 11.86 -5.94
C ILE A 83 15.36 11.72 -4.52
N GLY A 84 14.69 12.74 -4.01
CA GLY A 84 14.05 12.70 -2.69
C GLY A 84 12.88 11.71 -2.64
N PRO A 85 12.50 11.22 -1.46
CA PRO A 85 11.36 10.31 -1.33
C PRO A 85 10.07 10.94 -1.82
N GLY A 86 9.18 10.13 -2.40
CA GLY A 86 7.89 10.55 -2.91
C GLY A 86 7.94 11.35 -4.22
N SER A 87 9.08 11.39 -4.91
CA SER A 87 9.21 12.27 -6.07
C SER A 87 8.73 11.62 -7.37
N THR A 88 8.12 12.40 -8.26
CA THR A 88 7.78 11.94 -9.62
C THR A 88 8.81 12.47 -10.61
N VAL A 89 9.71 11.61 -11.08
CA VAL A 89 10.79 12.02 -11.98
C VAL A 89 10.36 11.86 -13.43
N ARG A 90 10.53 12.95 -14.20
CA ARG A 90 10.30 12.98 -15.64
C ARG A 90 11.56 13.45 -16.37
N GLY A 91 11.91 12.80 -17.47
CA GLY A 91 13.05 13.18 -18.30
C GLY A 91 14.42 12.94 -17.61
N THR A 92 15.36 13.86 -17.84
CA THR A 92 16.76 13.70 -17.41
C THR A 92 17.05 14.54 -16.18
N VAL A 93 17.63 13.91 -15.16
CA VAL A 93 18.18 14.57 -13.98
C VAL A 93 19.69 14.67 -14.14
N PRO A 94 20.29 15.88 -14.14
CA PRO A 94 21.73 16.04 -14.32
C PRO A 94 22.55 15.39 -13.20
N ALA A 95 23.81 15.03 -13.51
CA ALA A 95 24.72 14.42 -12.56
C ALA A 95 24.95 15.30 -11.32
N GLY A 96 25.02 14.67 -10.14
CA GLY A 96 25.28 15.34 -8.86
C GLY A 96 24.19 16.27 -8.34
N GLN A 97 23.09 16.45 -9.08
CA GLN A 97 21.98 17.29 -8.63
C GLN A 97 21.01 16.53 -7.73
N ARG A 98 20.37 17.27 -6.83
CA ARG A 98 19.29 16.77 -5.98
C ARG A 98 17.96 17.30 -6.50
N TRP A 99 16.99 16.42 -6.66
CA TRP A 99 15.65 16.72 -7.17
C TRP A 99 14.60 16.15 -6.23
N VAL A 100 13.54 16.90 -5.95
CA VAL A 100 12.47 16.48 -5.03
C VAL A 100 11.10 16.93 -5.54
N GLY A 101 10.04 16.26 -5.10
CA GLY A 101 8.66 16.65 -5.34
C GLY A 101 7.96 15.89 -6.46
N ALA A 102 6.67 16.12 -6.63
CA ALA A 102 5.84 15.56 -7.68
C ALA A 102 5.15 16.72 -8.42
N PRO A 103 5.64 17.13 -9.61
CA PRO A 103 6.82 16.62 -10.31
C PRO A 103 8.14 16.98 -9.62
N ALA A 104 9.19 16.19 -9.88
CA ALA A 104 10.51 16.43 -9.33
C ALA A 104 11.12 17.68 -9.95
N VAL A 105 11.62 18.58 -9.10
CA VAL A 105 12.31 19.81 -9.49
C VAL A 105 13.68 19.91 -8.79
N PRO A 106 14.65 20.63 -9.36
CA PRO A 106 15.93 20.87 -8.70
C PRO A 106 15.75 21.43 -7.30
N ALA A 107 16.54 20.91 -6.35
CA ALA A 107 16.52 21.30 -4.96
C ALA A 107 17.93 21.50 -4.44
N GLY A 108 18.06 22.32 -3.39
CA GLY A 108 19.32 22.50 -2.68
C GLY A 108 19.84 21.20 -2.06
N LYS A 109 21.11 21.23 -1.64
CA LYS A 109 21.77 20.11 -0.96
C LYS A 109 20.96 19.64 0.24
N ASP A 110 20.96 18.33 0.46
CA ASP A 110 20.41 17.81 1.71
C ASP A 110 21.35 18.15 2.87
N GLY A 111 20.82 18.69 3.98
CA GLY A 111 21.60 19.00 5.18
C GLY A 111 22.10 17.78 5.96
N HIS A 112 22.04 16.57 5.40
CA HIS A 112 22.56 15.34 6.00
C HIS A 112 23.95 15.01 5.47
N THR A 113 24.94 14.97 6.35
CA THR A 113 26.30 14.52 6.03
C THR A 113 26.37 13.00 6.15
N TRP A 114 26.44 12.33 5.02
CA TRP A 114 26.67 10.88 4.97
C TRP A 114 28.16 10.56 5.14
N PRO A 115 28.52 9.37 5.63
CA PRO A 115 29.92 8.94 5.67
C PRO A 115 30.55 8.96 4.27
N ALA A 116 31.76 9.52 4.18
CA ALA A 116 32.42 9.78 2.89
C ALA A 116 32.92 8.51 2.18
N ARG A 117 33.37 7.52 2.95
CA ARG A 117 33.89 6.25 2.40
C ARG A 117 32.76 5.23 2.31
N ARG A 118 32.66 4.59 1.15
CA ARG A 118 31.76 3.45 0.94
C ARG A 118 32.24 2.25 1.76
N PRO A 119 31.37 1.54 2.50
CA PRO A 119 31.81 0.43 3.31
C PRO A 119 32.09 -0.80 2.44
N ALA A 120 32.91 -1.71 2.97
CA ALA A 120 33.23 -2.96 2.30
C ALA A 120 31.97 -3.82 2.14
N ARG A 121 31.92 -4.56 1.03
CA ARG A 121 30.82 -5.49 0.77
C ARG A 121 31.17 -6.88 1.31
N SER A 122 30.15 -7.57 1.77
CA SER A 122 30.25 -8.95 2.23
C SER A 122 29.35 -9.87 1.42
N ARG A 123 29.93 -10.91 0.83
CA ARG A 123 29.15 -11.97 0.14
C ARG A 123 28.26 -12.72 1.13
N ALA A 124 28.73 -12.94 2.36
CA ALA A 124 27.95 -13.59 3.41
C ALA A 124 26.66 -12.81 3.72
N TRP A 125 26.74 -11.49 3.87
CA TRP A 125 25.54 -10.66 4.06
C TRP A 125 24.61 -10.70 2.84
N ALA A 126 25.15 -10.62 1.62
CA ALA A 126 24.32 -10.72 0.42
C ALA A 126 23.55 -12.06 0.32
N THR A 127 24.19 -13.16 0.71
CA THR A 127 23.52 -14.47 0.85
C THR A 127 22.50 -14.44 1.99
N GLY A 128 22.83 -13.83 3.13
CA GLY A 128 21.92 -13.64 4.27
C GLY A 128 20.62 -12.94 3.87
N TYR A 129 20.70 -11.79 3.16
CA TYR A 129 19.52 -11.11 2.61
C TYR A 129 18.70 -12.02 1.68
N GLY A 130 19.37 -12.78 0.81
CA GLY A 130 18.71 -13.73 -0.11
C GLY A 130 17.97 -14.84 0.63
N VAL A 131 18.62 -15.49 1.59
CA VAL A 131 18.01 -16.53 2.43
C VAL A 131 16.87 -15.95 3.26
N THR A 132 17.05 -14.78 3.87
CA THR A 132 15.96 -14.12 4.61
C THR A 132 14.77 -13.80 3.73
N SER A 133 14.96 -13.36 2.48
CA SER A 133 13.83 -13.17 1.55
C SER A 133 13.05 -14.46 1.30
N LEU A 134 13.73 -15.61 1.15
CA LEU A 134 13.08 -16.91 1.00
C LEU A 134 12.34 -17.32 2.27
N LEU A 135 12.97 -17.19 3.44
CA LEU A 135 12.36 -17.52 4.73
C LEU A 135 11.13 -16.65 5.01
N LEU A 136 11.20 -15.35 4.72
CA LEU A 136 10.06 -14.45 4.82
C LEU A 136 8.92 -14.87 3.88
N GLY A 137 9.24 -15.28 2.65
CA GLY A 137 8.24 -15.81 1.71
C GLY A 137 7.53 -17.07 2.20
N MET A 138 8.19 -17.90 3.01
CA MET A 138 7.61 -19.11 3.62
C MET A 138 6.84 -18.86 4.91
N LEU A 139 6.95 -17.66 5.49
CA LEU A 139 6.38 -17.35 6.80
C LEU A 139 4.86 -17.57 6.88
N PRO A 140 4.02 -17.16 5.90
CA PRO A 140 2.59 -17.43 5.94
C PRO A 140 2.28 -18.93 5.88
N ALA A 141 3.05 -19.71 5.12
CA ALA A 141 2.88 -21.16 5.03
C ALA A 141 3.21 -21.85 6.37
N VAL A 142 4.30 -21.43 7.03
CA VAL A 142 4.64 -21.90 8.39
C VAL A 142 3.54 -21.53 9.39
N ALA A 143 3.01 -20.31 9.29
CA ALA A 143 1.93 -19.84 10.15
C ALA A 143 0.62 -20.63 9.95
N ALA A 144 0.41 -21.24 8.78
CA ALA A 144 -0.76 -22.06 8.49
C ALA A 144 -0.70 -23.45 9.12
N LEU A 145 0.48 -23.95 9.54
CA LEU A 145 0.65 -25.31 10.07
C LEU A 145 -0.28 -25.64 11.25
N PRO A 146 -0.49 -24.77 12.27
CA PRO A 146 -1.46 -25.04 13.33
C PRO A 146 -2.89 -25.19 12.81
N GLY A 147 -3.30 -24.34 11.86
CA GLY A 147 -4.61 -24.45 11.22
C GLY A 147 -4.76 -25.74 10.41
N VAL A 148 -3.72 -26.10 9.65
CA VAL A 148 -3.67 -27.39 8.93
C VAL A 148 -3.76 -28.57 9.89
N ALA A 149 -3.09 -28.53 11.05
CA ALA A 149 -3.19 -29.59 12.05
C ALA A 149 -4.60 -29.73 12.64
N VAL A 150 -5.31 -28.60 12.83
CA VAL A 150 -6.72 -28.61 13.25
C VAL A 150 -7.59 -29.30 12.19
N LEU A 151 -7.44 -28.91 10.91
CA LEU A 151 -8.20 -29.52 9.81
C LEU A 151 -7.85 -31.00 9.61
N ALA A 152 -6.58 -31.37 9.73
CA ALA A 152 -6.12 -32.75 9.63
C ALA A 152 -6.73 -33.63 10.73
N ARG A 153 -6.84 -33.12 11.97
CA ARG A 153 -7.54 -33.83 13.04
C ARG A 153 -9.04 -33.96 12.80
N ALA A 154 -9.67 -32.92 12.26
CA ALA A 154 -11.10 -32.94 11.95
C ALA A 154 -11.47 -33.89 10.79
N THR A 155 -10.50 -34.24 9.95
CA THR A 155 -10.68 -35.14 8.79
C THR A 155 -10.17 -36.56 9.05
N ALA A 156 -9.38 -36.76 10.11
CA ALA A 156 -8.83 -38.07 10.45
C ALA A 156 -9.93 -39.09 10.76
N GLY A 157 -9.83 -40.28 10.15
CA GLY A 157 -10.78 -41.37 10.38
C GLY A 157 -12.14 -41.23 9.71
N THR A 158 -12.33 -40.21 8.86
CA THR A 158 -13.55 -40.08 8.04
C THR A 158 -13.56 -41.12 6.91
N ALA A 159 -14.74 -41.68 6.61
CA ALA A 159 -14.89 -42.75 5.63
C ALA A 159 -15.15 -42.22 4.22
N THR A 160 -15.73 -41.02 4.12
CA THR A 160 -16.09 -40.39 2.83
C THR A 160 -15.53 -38.98 2.71
N LEU A 161 -15.34 -38.52 1.46
CA LEU A 161 -14.95 -37.13 1.19
C LEU A 161 -15.99 -36.14 1.75
N GLY A 162 -17.28 -36.48 1.70
CA GLY A 162 -18.35 -35.63 2.26
C GLY A 162 -18.22 -35.42 3.76
N GLU A 163 -17.96 -36.49 4.52
CA GLU A 163 -17.69 -36.42 5.96
C GLU A 163 -16.44 -35.59 6.26
N ALA A 164 -15.36 -35.80 5.50
CA ALA A 164 -14.13 -35.02 5.64
C ALA A 164 -14.37 -33.52 5.43
N VAL A 165 -15.12 -33.16 4.37
CA VAL A 165 -15.47 -31.76 4.07
C VAL A 165 -16.32 -31.18 5.19
N ALA A 166 -17.36 -31.89 5.64
CA ALA A 166 -18.22 -31.42 6.72
C ALA A 166 -17.42 -31.16 8.02
N GLY A 167 -16.58 -32.11 8.42
CA GLY A 167 -15.71 -31.98 9.59
C GLY A 167 -14.72 -30.81 9.46
N ALA A 168 -14.08 -30.66 8.29
CA ALA A 168 -13.16 -29.56 8.02
C ALA A 168 -13.85 -28.19 8.02
N LEU A 169 -15.08 -28.07 7.50
CA LEU A 169 -15.85 -26.83 7.52
C LEU A 169 -16.27 -26.44 8.95
N VAL A 170 -16.67 -27.40 9.78
CA VAL A 170 -16.94 -27.16 11.21
C VAL A 170 -15.68 -26.71 11.94
N ALA A 171 -14.51 -27.24 11.58
CA ALA A 171 -13.22 -26.88 12.16
C ALA A 171 -12.61 -25.59 11.58
N ALA A 172 -13.13 -25.05 10.48
CA ALA A 172 -12.59 -23.88 9.78
C ALA A 172 -12.44 -22.62 10.67
N PRO A 173 -13.39 -22.28 11.56
CA PRO A 173 -13.23 -21.14 12.46
C PRO A 173 -12.02 -21.30 13.39
N LEU A 174 -11.83 -22.49 13.97
CA LEU A 174 -10.70 -22.78 14.84
C LEU A 174 -9.38 -22.78 14.06
N ALA A 175 -9.38 -23.34 12.84
CA ALA A 175 -8.20 -23.33 11.97
C ALA A 175 -7.81 -21.90 11.54
N ALA A 176 -8.78 -21.05 11.22
CA ALA A 176 -8.57 -19.63 10.90
C ALA A 176 -7.99 -18.85 12.10
N LEU A 177 -8.55 -19.06 13.30
CA LEU A 177 -8.03 -18.46 14.52
C LEU A 177 -6.60 -18.93 14.81
N ALA A 178 -6.32 -20.23 14.65
CA ALA A 178 -4.99 -20.81 14.83
C ALA A 178 -3.98 -20.23 13.84
N TYR A 179 -4.37 -20.03 12.58
CA TYR A 179 -3.55 -19.36 11.57
C TYR A 179 -3.24 -17.91 11.95
N LEU A 180 -4.26 -17.10 12.27
CA LEU A 180 -4.06 -15.69 12.63
C LEU A 180 -3.19 -15.54 13.89
N ALA A 181 -3.47 -16.34 14.92
CA ALA A 181 -2.70 -16.33 16.16
C ALA A 181 -1.25 -16.77 15.92
N GLY A 182 -1.05 -17.84 15.15
CA GLY A 182 0.27 -18.33 14.75
C GLY A 182 1.04 -17.28 13.96
N TYR A 183 0.41 -16.64 12.98
CA TYR A 183 1.05 -15.62 12.16
C TYR A 183 1.39 -14.37 12.98
N ALA A 184 0.46 -13.88 13.80
CA ALA A 184 0.71 -12.77 14.71
C ALA A 184 1.85 -13.07 15.68
N LEU A 185 1.89 -14.28 16.26
CA LEU A 185 2.97 -14.68 17.16
C LEU A 185 4.33 -14.72 16.44
N LEU A 186 4.38 -15.31 15.24
CA LEU A 186 5.61 -15.37 14.44
C LEU A 186 6.13 -13.97 14.08
N VAL A 187 5.25 -13.08 13.64
CA VAL A 187 5.62 -11.68 13.35
C VAL A 187 6.09 -10.98 14.62
N LEU A 188 5.39 -11.14 15.73
CA LEU A 188 5.74 -10.54 17.02
C LEU A 188 7.13 -10.97 17.47
N VAL A 189 7.38 -12.28 17.51
CA VAL A 189 8.67 -12.85 17.92
C VAL A 189 9.77 -12.39 16.98
N ALA A 190 9.57 -12.46 15.67
CA ALA A 190 10.57 -12.05 14.68
C ALA A 190 10.90 -10.56 14.79
N VAL A 191 9.91 -9.68 14.86
CA VAL A 191 10.11 -8.23 14.99
C VAL A 191 10.82 -7.90 16.31
N ARG A 192 10.42 -8.53 17.42
CA ARG A 192 11.09 -8.32 18.71
C ARG A 192 12.52 -8.81 18.71
N ALA A 193 12.80 -9.98 18.15
CA ALA A 193 14.15 -10.50 18.01
C ALA A 193 15.02 -9.58 17.13
N LEU A 194 14.50 -9.13 16.00
CA LEU A 194 15.19 -8.18 15.11
C LEU A 194 15.41 -6.82 15.76
N SER A 195 14.60 -6.45 16.75
CA SER A 195 14.78 -5.20 17.50
C SER A 195 15.97 -5.22 18.48
N ILE A 196 16.48 -6.40 18.86
CA ILE A 196 17.58 -6.55 19.81
C ILE A 196 18.88 -5.99 19.19
N GLY A 197 19.48 -5.00 19.85
CA GLY A 197 20.69 -4.34 19.36
C GLY A 197 20.47 -3.31 18.23
N LEU A 198 19.24 -3.09 17.78
CA LEU A 198 18.92 -2.05 16.78
C LEU A 198 19.24 -0.66 17.34
N ARG A 199 20.01 0.15 16.61
CA ARG A 199 20.47 1.49 16.99
C ARG A 199 20.28 2.48 15.85
N ALA A 200 19.96 3.72 16.19
CA ALA A 200 19.90 4.83 15.22
C ALA A 200 21.31 5.14 14.66
N GLY A 201 21.37 5.74 13.47
CA GLY A 201 22.61 6.18 12.83
C GLY A 201 22.82 5.58 11.45
N TYR A 202 24.08 5.63 11.00
CA TYR A 202 24.52 5.12 9.71
C TYR A 202 25.16 3.75 9.88
N HIS A 203 24.66 2.76 9.14
CA HIS A 203 25.12 1.39 9.18
C HIS A 203 25.47 0.91 7.76
N PRO A 204 26.55 0.14 7.55
CA PRO A 204 26.77 -0.47 6.25
C PRO A 204 25.59 -1.35 5.85
N VAL A 205 25.15 -1.29 4.58
CA VAL A 205 24.06 -2.15 4.08
C VAL A 205 24.37 -3.63 4.34
N HIS A 206 25.64 -4.02 4.19
CA HIS A 206 26.10 -5.37 4.52
C HIS A 206 26.52 -5.45 6.00
N SER A 207 25.56 -5.25 6.91
CA SER A 207 25.76 -5.36 8.36
C SER A 207 24.50 -5.89 9.06
N ARG A 208 24.67 -6.34 10.31
CA ARG A 208 23.58 -6.87 11.14
C ARG A 208 22.45 -5.86 11.32
N VAL A 209 22.76 -4.60 11.65
CA VAL A 209 21.73 -3.59 11.94
C VAL A 209 20.96 -3.23 10.67
N ALA A 210 21.64 -3.08 9.53
CA ALA A 210 20.96 -2.82 8.26
C ALA A 210 20.07 -3.99 7.82
N TRP A 211 20.51 -5.23 8.04
CA TRP A 211 19.71 -6.42 7.78
C TRP A 211 18.48 -6.49 8.70
N GLN A 212 18.64 -6.18 10.00
CA GLN A 212 17.54 -6.10 10.94
C GLN A 212 16.48 -5.08 10.52
N VAL A 213 16.91 -3.86 10.17
CA VAL A 213 16.04 -2.79 9.70
C VAL A 213 15.25 -3.23 8.45
N TRP A 214 15.94 -3.72 7.43
CA TRP A 214 15.30 -4.16 6.20
C TRP A 214 14.33 -5.32 6.44
N ALA A 215 14.72 -6.33 7.23
CA ALA A 215 13.89 -7.50 7.51
C ALA A 215 12.66 -7.11 8.33
N THR A 216 12.79 -6.21 9.31
CA THR A 216 11.66 -5.67 10.07
C THR A 216 10.69 -4.93 9.16
N GLU A 217 11.16 -4.06 8.27
CA GLU A 217 10.27 -3.35 7.34
C GLU A 217 9.52 -4.31 6.42
N ARG A 218 10.19 -5.35 5.88
CA ARG A 218 9.54 -6.38 5.07
C ARG A 218 8.48 -7.15 5.87
N LEU A 219 8.80 -7.56 7.09
CA LEU A 219 7.85 -8.23 8.00
C LEU A 219 6.63 -7.36 8.29
N MET A 220 6.83 -6.07 8.57
CA MET A 220 5.74 -5.13 8.81
C MET A 220 4.87 -4.93 7.57
N GLY A 221 5.48 -4.88 6.38
CA GLY A 221 4.78 -4.82 5.10
C GLY A 221 3.99 -6.10 4.77
N MET A 222 4.45 -7.27 5.23
CA MET A 222 3.69 -8.52 5.12
C MET A 222 2.57 -8.60 6.17
N ALA A 223 2.84 -8.16 7.41
CA ALA A 223 1.89 -8.19 8.51
C ALA A 223 0.67 -7.31 8.24
N ARG A 224 0.84 -6.12 7.65
CA ARG A 224 -0.30 -5.25 7.30
C ARG A 224 -1.30 -5.91 6.34
N VAL A 225 -0.83 -6.81 5.47
CA VAL A 225 -1.66 -7.53 4.50
C VAL A 225 -2.22 -8.80 5.13
N GLY A 226 -1.34 -9.67 5.64
CA GLY A 226 -1.74 -10.98 6.13
C GLY A 226 -2.45 -10.98 7.50
N LEU A 227 -2.31 -9.91 8.27
CA LEU A 227 -3.00 -9.67 9.53
C LEU A 227 -3.94 -8.46 9.42
N PHE A 228 -4.45 -8.15 8.22
CA PHE A 228 -5.35 -7.02 8.00
C PHE A 228 -6.49 -6.91 9.04
N PRO A 229 -7.12 -8.00 9.54
CA PRO A 229 -8.10 -7.91 10.63
C PRO A 229 -7.61 -7.23 11.92
N LEU A 230 -6.29 -7.25 12.20
CA LEU A 230 -5.65 -6.55 13.33
C LEU A 230 -5.30 -5.09 13.01
N TYR A 231 -5.23 -4.73 11.73
CA TYR A 231 -5.02 -3.36 11.24
C TYR A 231 -6.37 -2.68 11.04
N ALA A 232 -6.40 -1.34 11.01
CA ALA A 232 -7.63 -0.55 10.94
C ALA A 232 -8.65 -0.87 12.04
N SER A 233 -8.20 -1.37 13.20
CA SER A 233 -9.06 -1.82 14.30
C SER A 233 -8.64 -1.24 15.64
N LEU A 234 -9.49 -1.39 16.66
CA LEU A 234 -9.15 -1.01 18.03
C LEU A 234 -7.94 -1.77 18.59
N LEU A 235 -7.57 -2.89 17.97
CA LEU A 235 -6.40 -3.69 18.35
C LEU A 235 -5.09 -3.11 17.78
N THR A 236 -5.12 -2.33 16.70
CA THR A 236 -3.91 -1.86 16.00
C THR A 236 -2.95 -1.10 16.92
N PRO A 237 -3.39 -0.15 17.77
CA PRO A 237 -2.48 0.54 18.70
C PRO A 237 -1.82 -0.42 19.71
N ALA A 238 -2.57 -1.42 20.21
CA ALA A 238 -2.03 -2.42 21.13
C ALA A 238 -1.02 -3.34 20.42
N TRP A 239 -1.34 -3.78 19.21
CA TRP A 239 -0.45 -4.55 18.35
C TRP A 239 0.88 -3.82 18.09
N LEU A 240 0.84 -2.53 17.72
CA LEU A 240 2.05 -1.73 17.52
C LEU A 240 2.89 -1.59 18.82
N ARG A 241 2.27 -1.49 20.00
CA ARG A 241 2.99 -1.53 21.29
C ARG A 241 3.66 -2.87 21.53
N LEU A 242 2.94 -3.96 21.26
CA LEU A 242 3.46 -5.33 21.36
C LEU A 242 4.65 -5.54 20.43
N LEU A 243 4.70 -4.91 19.26
CA LEU A 243 5.84 -4.96 18.34
C LEU A 243 7.02 -4.07 18.74
N GLY A 244 6.83 -3.13 19.66
CA GLY A 244 7.87 -2.30 20.25
C GLY A 244 7.82 -0.81 19.93
N ALA A 245 6.74 -0.33 19.32
CA ALA A 245 6.47 1.10 19.18
C ALA A 245 5.99 1.71 20.51
N LYS A 246 6.28 3.00 20.70
CA LYS A 246 5.74 3.77 21.82
C LYS A 246 4.45 4.45 21.36
N VAL A 247 3.29 3.89 21.71
CA VAL A 247 1.98 4.39 21.27
C VAL A 247 1.17 4.91 22.44
N GLY A 248 0.74 6.18 22.36
CA GLY A 248 -0.04 6.87 23.38
C GLY A 248 -1.50 6.41 23.48
N ARG A 249 -2.28 7.05 24.36
CA ARG A 249 -3.70 6.77 24.58
C ARG A 249 -4.58 7.40 23.49
N GLY A 250 -5.65 6.72 23.12
CA GLY A 250 -6.61 7.19 22.12
C GLY A 250 -6.01 7.40 20.73
N VAL A 251 -4.89 6.74 20.42
CA VAL A 251 -4.34 6.74 19.05
C VAL A 251 -5.25 5.90 18.16
N GLU A 252 -5.60 6.44 16.99
CA GLU A 252 -6.20 5.66 15.91
C GLU A 252 -5.11 5.41 14.87
N ALA A 253 -4.97 4.17 14.42
CA ALA A 253 -3.99 3.79 13.43
C ALA A 253 -4.62 2.78 12.47
N SER A 254 -4.53 3.05 11.19
CA SER A 254 -4.96 2.13 10.14
C SER A 254 -3.77 1.28 9.66
N THR A 255 -3.47 1.26 8.37
CA THR A 255 -2.40 0.44 7.78
C THR A 255 -1.03 1.14 7.80
N VAL A 256 -0.34 1.08 8.96
CA VAL A 256 0.97 1.75 9.17
C VAL A 256 2.16 0.85 8.80
N LEU A 257 3.01 1.29 7.87
CA LEU A 257 4.34 0.73 7.63
C LEU A 257 5.38 1.49 8.48
N ALA A 258 5.92 0.84 9.50
CA ALA A 258 6.87 1.47 10.42
C ALA A 258 8.00 0.53 10.88
N LEU A 259 9.10 1.10 11.38
CA LEU A 259 10.06 0.39 12.23
C LEU A 259 9.66 0.57 13.70
N PRO A 260 9.02 -0.42 14.37
CA PRO A 260 8.37 -0.18 15.66
C PRO A 260 9.30 0.43 16.71
N LYS A 261 10.52 -0.11 16.88
CA LYS A 261 11.51 0.40 17.85
C LYS A 261 11.95 1.85 17.59
N MET A 262 11.77 2.37 16.39
CA MET A 262 12.11 3.75 16.00
C MET A 262 10.89 4.68 15.99
N THR A 263 9.69 4.16 16.30
CA THR A 263 8.44 4.90 16.14
C THR A 263 7.81 5.26 17.48
N THR A 264 7.53 6.55 17.65
CA THR A 264 6.76 7.09 18.77
C THR A 264 5.52 7.81 18.25
N VAL A 265 4.35 7.44 18.73
CA VAL A 265 3.06 8.04 18.40
C VAL A 265 2.43 8.55 19.69
N ALA A 266 2.27 9.87 19.83
CA ALA A 266 1.73 10.47 21.05
C ALA A 266 0.19 10.41 21.11
N ASP A 267 -0.36 10.71 22.28
CA ASP A 267 -1.80 10.60 22.57
C ASP A 267 -2.69 11.28 21.52
N GLY A 268 -3.81 10.63 21.17
CA GLY A 268 -4.83 11.17 20.28
C GLY A 268 -4.41 11.35 18.83
N ALA A 269 -3.19 10.95 18.44
CA ALA A 269 -2.75 11.01 17.05
C ALA A 269 -3.57 10.08 16.15
N PHE A 270 -3.62 10.41 14.87
CA PHE A 270 -4.30 9.65 13.83
C PHE A 270 -3.32 9.32 12.71
N LEU A 271 -3.12 8.03 12.46
CA LEU A 271 -2.34 7.51 11.34
C LEU A 271 -3.29 6.84 10.37
N ALA A 272 -3.45 7.43 9.19
CA ALA A 272 -4.36 6.93 8.17
C ALA A 272 -3.73 5.77 7.36
N ASP A 273 -4.37 5.39 6.27
CA ASP A 273 -3.95 4.24 5.46
C ASP A 273 -2.63 4.45 4.76
N ASP A 274 -1.90 3.35 4.62
CA ASP A 274 -0.64 3.27 3.89
C ASP A 274 0.39 4.30 4.36
N THR A 275 0.40 4.66 5.65
CA THR A 275 1.37 5.65 6.17
C THR A 275 2.75 5.04 6.39
N MET A 276 3.80 5.78 6.04
CA MET A 276 5.20 5.34 6.22
C MET A 276 5.91 6.15 7.31
N VAL A 277 6.34 5.48 8.39
CA VAL A 277 6.88 6.13 9.58
C VAL A 277 8.21 5.51 10.02
N ALA A 278 9.25 6.33 10.14
CA ALA A 278 10.55 5.89 10.66
C ALA A 278 11.22 4.75 9.85
N THR A 279 11.04 4.70 8.52
CA THR A 279 11.69 3.70 7.67
C THR A 279 13.21 3.95 7.53
N TYR A 280 13.83 3.69 6.38
CA TYR A 280 15.26 3.93 6.21
C TYR A 280 15.60 4.58 4.87
N GLU A 281 16.78 5.19 4.84
CA GLU A 281 17.35 5.79 3.64
C GLU A 281 18.59 5.01 3.20
N LEU A 282 18.86 4.96 1.90
CA LEU A 282 20.02 4.30 1.33
C LEU A 282 20.89 5.28 0.55
N ARG A 283 22.20 5.22 0.74
CA ARG A 283 23.16 5.97 -0.10
C ARG A 283 24.51 5.29 -0.11
N GLN A 284 25.04 4.98 -1.29
CA GLN A 284 26.43 4.54 -1.46
C GLN A 284 26.83 3.37 -0.53
N GLY A 285 25.98 2.35 -0.38
CA GLY A 285 26.25 1.20 0.52
C GLY A 285 26.04 1.46 2.01
N TRP A 286 25.53 2.63 2.39
CA TRP A 286 25.08 2.95 3.75
C TRP A 286 23.55 2.92 3.84
N LEU A 287 23.05 2.44 4.97
CA LEU A 287 21.67 2.55 5.42
C LEU A 287 21.63 3.54 6.59
N HIS A 288 20.73 4.53 6.52
CA HIS A 288 20.47 5.48 7.58
C HIS A 288 19.09 5.23 8.20
N VAL A 289 19.05 5.10 9.52
CA VAL A 289 17.81 4.92 10.30
C VAL A 289 17.83 5.86 11.50
N ALA A 290 16.70 6.50 11.78
CA ALA A 290 16.56 7.44 12.88
C ALA A 290 15.15 7.42 13.48
N PRO A 291 14.99 7.68 14.78
CA PRO A 291 13.68 7.72 15.42
C PRO A 291 12.79 8.81 14.83
N THR A 292 11.49 8.54 14.80
CA THR A 292 10.45 9.46 14.30
C THR A 292 9.34 9.58 15.34
N ARG A 293 8.85 10.81 15.55
CA ARG A 293 7.75 11.11 16.48
C ARG A 293 6.55 11.70 15.74
N ILE A 294 5.38 11.13 15.99
CA ILE A 294 4.09 11.71 15.63
C ILE A 294 3.51 12.39 16.88
N GLY A 295 3.31 13.71 16.80
CA GLY A 295 2.93 14.55 17.93
C GLY A 295 1.51 14.31 18.47
N LYS A 296 1.22 14.86 19.66
CA LYS A 296 -0.10 14.73 20.30
C LYS A 296 -1.18 15.30 19.38
N GLN A 297 -2.25 14.54 19.11
CA GLN A 297 -3.33 14.91 18.18
C GLN A 297 -2.82 15.32 16.78
N ALA A 298 -1.66 14.80 16.36
CA ALA A 298 -1.20 14.99 15.00
C ALA A 298 -1.94 14.03 14.05
N PHE A 299 -2.06 14.45 12.79
CA PHE A 299 -2.71 13.69 11.73
C PHE A 299 -1.69 13.41 10.62
N LEU A 300 -1.49 12.14 10.27
CA LEU A 300 -0.73 11.72 9.10
C LEU A 300 -1.73 11.04 8.15
N GLY A 301 -2.06 11.72 7.05
CA GLY A 301 -3.08 11.29 6.08
C GLY A 301 -2.63 10.15 5.17
N ASN A 302 -3.55 9.70 4.32
CA ASN A 302 -3.35 8.51 3.47
C ASN A 302 -2.08 8.63 2.61
N SER A 303 -1.29 7.56 2.58
CA SER A 303 0.02 7.50 1.93
C SER A 303 1.02 8.58 2.39
N GLY A 304 0.76 9.23 3.53
CA GLY A 304 1.62 10.24 4.12
C GLY A 304 2.90 9.65 4.73
N MET A 305 3.98 10.41 4.69
CA MET A 305 5.31 9.95 5.13
C MET A 305 5.94 10.82 6.22
N ALA A 306 6.47 10.17 7.25
CA ALA A 306 7.39 10.75 8.23
C ALA A 306 8.75 10.02 8.12
N ALA A 307 9.62 10.58 7.27
CA ALA A 307 10.95 10.03 7.00
C ALA A 307 11.85 9.99 8.24
N PRO A 308 12.95 9.21 8.23
CA PRO A 308 13.83 9.05 9.39
C PRO A 308 14.32 10.38 9.96
N GLY A 309 14.14 10.58 11.26
CA GLY A 309 14.54 11.81 11.95
C GLY A 309 13.61 13.01 11.70
N ARG A 310 12.56 12.86 10.89
CA ARG A 310 11.49 13.86 10.76
C ARG A 310 10.39 13.56 11.77
N SER A 311 9.64 14.57 12.19
CA SER A 311 8.56 14.41 13.17
C SER A 311 7.38 15.28 12.80
N VAL A 312 6.16 14.78 13.01
CA VAL A 312 4.94 15.57 12.84
C VAL A 312 4.68 16.31 14.15
N PRO A 313 4.56 17.65 14.17
CA PRO A 313 4.42 18.40 15.41
C PRO A 313 3.06 18.16 16.07
N LYS A 314 2.92 18.55 17.34
CA LYS A 314 1.64 18.50 18.08
C LYS A 314 0.56 19.26 17.31
N ARG A 315 -0.61 18.63 17.13
CA ARG A 315 -1.74 19.14 16.32
C ARG A 315 -1.35 19.48 14.88
N GLY A 316 -0.25 18.93 14.37
CA GLY A 316 0.16 19.09 12.99
C GLY A 316 -0.59 18.12 12.09
N LEU A 317 -0.82 18.53 10.84
CA LEU A 317 -1.43 17.68 9.81
C LEU A 317 -0.46 17.55 8.64
N VAL A 318 -0.25 16.33 8.17
CA VAL A 318 0.38 16.02 6.89
C VAL A 318 -0.70 15.36 6.05
N GLY A 319 -1.09 16.01 4.95
CA GLY A 319 -2.18 15.58 4.09
C GLY A 319 -1.88 14.33 3.30
N VAL A 320 -2.85 13.95 2.46
CA VAL A 320 -2.74 12.79 1.57
C VAL A 320 -1.56 12.97 0.62
N LEU A 321 -0.84 11.87 0.32
CA LEU A 321 0.32 11.86 -0.57
C LEU A 321 1.40 12.91 -0.20
N SER A 322 1.54 13.26 1.07
CA SER A 322 2.40 14.36 1.52
C SER A 322 3.53 13.88 2.42
N SER A 323 4.59 14.68 2.54
CA SER A 323 5.70 14.39 3.46
C SER A 323 5.78 15.40 4.60
N ALA A 324 6.16 14.93 5.80
CA ALA A 324 6.40 15.81 6.92
C ALA A 324 7.60 16.75 6.63
N PRO A 325 7.46 18.07 6.81
CA PRO A 325 8.57 19.01 6.65
C PRO A 325 9.60 18.86 7.78
N ARG A 326 10.83 19.33 7.55
CA ARG A 326 11.92 19.25 8.55
C ARG A 326 11.70 20.12 9.78
N LYS A 327 11.13 21.31 9.58
CA LYS A 327 10.81 22.28 10.64
C LYS A 327 9.35 22.65 10.51
N ALA A 328 8.49 22.11 11.36
CA ALA A 328 7.09 22.50 11.45
C ALA A 328 6.74 23.02 12.83
N LYS A 329 5.89 24.04 12.86
CA LYS A 329 5.38 24.64 14.10
C LYS A 329 4.18 23.82 14.60
N LYS A 330 3.91 23.89 15.90
CA LYS A 330 2.71 23.29 16.49
C LYS A 330 1.45 23.83 15.79
N GLY A 331 0.52 22.95 15.42
CA GLY A 331 -0.74 23.34 14.77
C GLY A 331 -0.66 23.63 13.27
N SER A 332 0.50 23.50 12.63
CA SER A 332 0.63 23.71 11.18
C SER A 332 0.11 22.50 10.39
N SER A 333 -0.63 22.74 9.32
CA SER A 333 -1.06 21.73 8.35
C SER A 333 -0.27 21.85 7.05
N TRP A 334 0.05 20.73 6.43
CA TRP A 334 0.88 20.64 5.22
C TRP A 334 0.24 19.70 4.20
N LEU A 335 0.30 20.05 2.93
CA LEU A 335 -0.14 19.25 1.79
C LEU A 335 0.90 19.29 0.68
N GLY A 336 1.05 18.21 -0.08
CA GLY A 336 1.88 18.18 -1.27
C GLY A 336 3.33 17.76 -1.06
N MET A 337 4.01 17.60 -2.19
CA MET A 337 5.45 17.36 -2.26
C MET A 337 6.06 18.23 -3.36
N PRO A 338 6.83 19.30 -3.01
CA PRO A 338 7.24 19.69 -1.65
C PRO A 338 6.07 20.16 -0.76
N PRO A 339 6.17 20.04 0.58
CA PRO A 339 5.06 20.39 1.48
C PRO A 339 4.72 21.88 1.47
N MET A 340 3.44 22.19 1.25
CA MET A 340 2.85 23.53 1.21
C MET A 340 1.89 23.71 2.41
N PRO A 341 1.82 24.90 3.06
CA PRO A 341 0.89 25.13 4.15
C PRO A 341 -0.58 25.01 3.71
N LEU A 342 -1.38 24.25 4.47
CA LEU A 342 -2.82 24.11 4.27
C LEU A 342 -3.56 24.94 5.32
N ARG A 343 -4.53 25.77 4.91
CA ARG A 343 -5.41 26.48 5.84
C ARG A 343 -6.47 25.53 6.40
N ARG A 344 -6.64 25.54 7.72
CA ARG A 344 -7.64 24.73 8.41
C ARG A 344 -8.76 25.63 8.91
N SER A 345 -10.00 25.28 8.59
CA SER A 345 -11.18 25.75 9.31
C SER A 345 -11.57 24.66 10.30
N PRO A 346 -11.52 24.89 11.62
CA PRO A 346 -12.00 23.91 12.59
C PRO A 346 -13.50 23.68 12.39
N GLY A 347 -13.90 22.44 12.09
CA GLY A 347 -15.31 22.05 12.12
C GLY A 347 -15.78 21.94 13.57
N ALA A 348 -16.93 22.53 13.90
CA ALA A 348 -17.58 22.34 15.20
C ALA A 348 -18.26 20.96 15.21
N ALA A 349 -17.56 19.93 15.66
CA ALA A 349 -18.13 18.61 15.86
C ALA A 349 -18.10 18.20 17.34
N ASP A 350 -19.12 17.45 17.76
CA ASP A 350 -19.21 16.90 19.09
C ASP A 350 -18.02 15.98 19.39
N SER A 351 -17.23 16.36 20.40
CA SER A 351 -16.05 15.62 20.86
C SER A 351 -16.36 14.19 21.31
N SER A 352 -17.61 13.91 21.73
CA SER A 352 -18.06 12.62 22.25
C SER A 352 -18.19 11.52 21.19
N ARG A 353 -18.20 11.88 19.90
CA ARG A 353 -18.25 10.92 18.78
C ARG A 353 -16.97 10.92 17.93
N THR A 354 -15.95 11.66 18.36
CA THR A 354 -14.67 11.79 17.66
C THR A 354 -13.52 11.35 18.56
N TYR A 355 -13.24 12.11 19.62
CA TYR A 355 -12.05 11.95 20.45
C TYR A 355 -12.30 11.19 21.76
N ASP A 356 -13.46 11.34 22.39
CA ASP A 356 -13.78 10.70 23.68
C ASP A 356 -15.12 9.96 23.67
N PRO A 357 -15.19 8.80 22.99
CA PRO A 357 -16.41 8.03 22.86
C PRO A 357 -16.79 7.33 24.18
N PRO A 358 -18.09 7.27 24.50
CA PRO A 358 -18.56 6.55 25.69
C PRO A 358 -18.23 5.05 25.59
N PRO A 359 -18.01 4.36 26.72
CA PRO A 359 -17.65 2.93 26.75
C PRO A 359 -18.60 2.02 25.96
N ARG A 360 -19.89 2.34 25.92
CA ARG A 360 -20.89 1.59 25.11
C ARG A 360 -20.57 1.58 23.61
N LEU A 361 -20.06 2.68 23.05
CA LEU A 361 -19.68 2.74 21.64
C LEU A 361 -18.36 1.98 21.40
N LYS A 362 -17.44 1.99 22.38
CA LYS A 362 -16.23 1.14 22.37
C LYS A 362 -16.60 -0.35 22.33
N ALA A 363 -17.54 -0.78 23.18
CA ALA A 363 -18.02 -2.15 23.19
C ALA A 363 -18.74 -2.52 21.88
N ALA A 364 -19.63 -1.65 21.37
CA ALA A 364 -20.34 -1.89 20.11
C ALA A 364 -19.37 -2.01 18.92
N ARG A 365 -18.38 -1.12 18.80
CA ARG A 365 -17.34 -1.21 17.77
C ARG A 365 -16.53 -2.50 17.91
N ALA A 366 -16.10 -2.84 19.13
CA ALA A 366 -15.37 -4.08 19.39
C ALA A 366 -16.16 -5.33 18.97
N LEU A 367 -17.47 -5.37 19.24
CA LEU A 367 -18.33 -6.47 18.80
C LEU A 367 -18.39 -6.59 17.27
N VAL A 368 -18.51 -5.46 16.54
CA VAL A 368 -18.45 -5.47 15.06
C VAL A 368 -17.08 -5.92 14.58
N GLU A 369 -16.00 -5.46 15.21
CA GLU A 369 -14.64 -5.84 14.85
C GLU A 369 -14.33 -7.33 15.09
N LEU A 370 -15.03 -8.01 16.00
CA LEU A 370 -14.91 -9.48 16.15
C LEU A 370 -15.32 -10.22 14.87
N PHE A 371 -16.27 -9.69 14.10
CA PHE A 371 -16.68 -10.26 12.82
C PHE A 371 -15.61 -10.13 11.72
N ARG A 372 -14.53 -9.38 11.94
CA ARG A 372 -13.37 -9.36 11.02
C ARG A 372 -12.65 -10.71 10.94
N LEU A 373 -12.92 -11.64 11.86
CA LEU A 373 -12.48 -13.03 11.74
C LEU A 373 -13.23 -13.79 10.64
N VAL A 374 -14.51 -13.47 10.38
CA VAL A 374 -15.36 -14.18 9.42
C VAL A 374 -14.77 -14.27 8.02
N PRO A 375 -14.24 -13.21 7.38
CA PRO A 375 -13.63 -13.35 6.06
C PRO A 375 -12.41 -14.27 6.04
N VAL A 376 -11.68 -14.39 7.15
CA VAL A 376 -10.57 -15.37 7.28
C VAL A 376 -11.13 -16.79 7.36
N VAL A 377 -12.22 -17.00 8.11
CA VAL A 377 -12.94 -18.29 8.15
C VAL A 377 -13.44 -18.67 6.76
N CYS A 378 -14.04 -17.72 6.03
CA CYS A 378 -14.47 -17.93 4.65
C CYS A 378 -13.30 -18.31 3.75
N GLY A 379 -12.13 -17.69 3.91
CA GLY A 379 -10.92 -18.05 3.18
C GLY A 379 -10.46 -19.49 3.46
N VAL A 380 -10.47 -19.91 4.73
CA VAL A 380 -10.14 -21.31 5.11
C VAL A 380 -11.18 -22.29 4.56
N ALA A 381 -12.46 -21.98 4.71
CA ALA A 381 -13.55 -22.79 4.16
C ALA A 381 -13.42 -22.93 2.64
N LEU A 382 -13.11 -21.84 1.95
CA LEU A 382 -12.89 -21.86 0.51
C LEU A 382 -11.69 -22.71 0.11
N ALA A 383 -10.59 -22.67 0.87
CA ALA A 383 -9.45 -23.57 0.68
C ALA A 383 -9.83 -25.05 0.86
N VAL A 384 -10.64 -25.36 1.88
CA VAL A 384 -11.19 -26.72 2.09
C VAL A 384 -12.02 -27.16 0.88
N LEU A 385 -12.92 -26.29 0.39
CA LEU A 385 -13.77 -26.59 -0.77
C LEU A 385 -12.95 -26.79 -2.06
N VAL A 386 -11.89 -26.00 -2.27
CA VAL A 386 -10.97 -26.18 -3.40
C VAL A 386 -10.26 -27.52 -3.31
N LEU A 387 -9.69 -27.85 -2.16
CA LEU A 387 -9.01 -29.14 -1.96
C LEU A 387 -9.97 -30.31 -2.17
N ALA A 388 -11.21 -30.19 -1.70
CA ALA A 388 -12.24 -31.20 -1.90
C ALA A 388 -12.62 -31.36 -3.37
N ALA A 389 -12.81 -30.26 -4.10
CA ALA A 389 -13.11 -30.30 -5.53
C ALA A 389 -11.98 -30.94 -6.33
N LEU A 390 -10.73 -30.60 -6.03
CA LEU A 390 -9.56 -31.22 -6.66
C LEU A 390 -9.42 -32.70 -6.31
N ALA A 391 -9.70 -33.09 -5.06
CA ALA A 391 -9.70 -34.49 -4.64
C ALA A 391 -10.80 -35.30 -5.34
N ALA A 392 -12.00 -34.73 -5.50
CA ALA A 392 -13.08 -35.35 -6.25
C ALA A 392 -12.73 -35.53 -7.74
N LEU A 393 -12.14 -34.50 -8.37
CA LEU A 393 -11.66 -34.58 -9.76
C LEU A 393 -10.56 -35.63 -9.92
N TRP A 394 -9.64 -35.71 -8.97
CA TRP A 394 -8.62 -36.75 -8.96
C TRP A 394 -9.27 -38.13 -8.91
N GLN A 395 -10.20 -38.37 -7.99
CA GLN A 395 -10.86 -39.67 -7.85
C GLN A 395 -11.66 -40.05 -9.09
N ALA A 396 -12.31 -39.07 -9.75
CA ALA A 396 -13.16 -39.32 -10.91
C ALA A 396 -12.39 -39.46 -12.23
N ALA A 397 -11.34 -38.67 -12.45
CA ALA A 397 -10.68 -38.53 -13.76
C ALA A 397 -9.14 -38.61 -13.72
N GLY A 398 -8.57 -38.89 -12.55
CA GLY A 398 -7.12 -39.02 -12.34
C GLY A 398 -6.38 -37.70 -12.12
N PRO A 399 -5.09 -37.77 -11.73
CA PRO A 399 -4.31 -36.59 -11.32
C PRO A 399 -4.03 -35.63 -12.47
N VAL A 400 -3.91 -36.11 -13.71
CA VAL A 400 -3.65 -35.26 -14.88
C VAL A 400 -4.84 -34.34 -15.17
N ALA A 401 -6.06 -34.91 -15.17
CA ALA A 401 -7.28 -34.12 -15.36
C ALA A 401 -7.49 -33.12 -14.21
N ALA A 402 -7.27 -33.54 -12.96
CA ALA A 402 -7.34 -32.65 -11.79
C ALA A 402 -6.34 -31.49 -11.90
N GLY A 403 -5.11 -31.76 -12.34
CA GLY A 403 -4.10 -30.73 -12.61
C GLY A 403 -4.53 -29.76 -13.72
N ALA A 404 -4.99 -30.28 -14.85
CA ALA A 404 -5.44 -29.48 -16.00
C ALA A 404 -6.65 -28.59 -15.67
N LEU A 405 -7.58 -29.08 -14.84
CA LEU A 405 -8.80 -28.35 -14.45
C LEU A 405 -8.62 -27.47 -13.21
N SER A 406 -7.47 -27.53 -12.53
CA SER A 406 -7.22 -26.79 -11.29
C SER A 406 -7.39 -25.28 -11.43
N GLY A 407 -6.98 -24.71 -12.58
CA GLY A 407 -7.17 -23.29 -12.87
C GLY A 407 -8.65 -22.89 -12.87
N LEU A 408 -9.55 -23.74 -13.41
CA LEU A 408 -10.98 -23.47 -13.40
C LEU A 408 -11.57 -23.56 -11.99
N VAL A 409 -11.10 -24.51 -11.17
CA VAL A 409 -11.50 -24.62 -9.76
C VAL A 409 -11.07 -23.37 -8.97
N LEU A 410 -9.83 -22.90 -9.16
CA LEU A 410 -9.33 -21.69 -8.52
C LEU A 410 -10.08 -20.43 -8.99
N LEU A 411 -10.40 -20.32 -10.28
CA LEU A 411 -11.21 -19.22 -10.80
C LEU A 411 -12.64 -19.23 -10.22
N ALA A 412 -13.26 -20.41 -10.11
CA ALA A 412 -14.58 -20.54 -9.49
C ALA A 412 -14.56 -20.15 -8.00
N ALA A 413 -13.54 -20.57 -7.26
CA ALA A 413 -13.33 -20.17 -5.88
C ALA A 413 -13.13 -18.66 -5.75
N GLY A 414 -12.31 -18.07 -6.64
CA GLY A 414 -12.10 -16.63 -6.72
C GLY A 414 -13.38 -15.85 -7.01
N ALA A 415 -14.22 -16.34 -7.93
CA ALA A 415 -15.52 -15.75 -8.23
C ALA A 415 -16.47 -15.82 -7.03
N LEU A 416 -16.47 -16.94 -6.28
CA LEU A 416 -17.26 -17.09 -5.06
C LEU A 416 -16.80 -16.15 -3.94
N ALA A 417 -15.49 -15.98 -3.76
CA ALA A 417 -14.91 -15.01 -2.84
C ALA A 417 -15.34 -13.58 -3.17
N ALA A 418 -15.25 -13.20 -4.45
CA ALA A 418 -15.65 -11.90 -4.95
C ALA A 418 -17.17 -11.66 -4.78
N ALA A 419 -18.00 -12.65 -5.09
CA ALA A 419 -19.45 -12.60 -4.91
C ALA A 419 -19.84 -12.48 -3.43
N THR A 420 -19.11 -13.15 -2.54
CA THR A 420 -19.33 -13.06 -1.09
C THR A 420 -19.03 -11.65 -0.59
N ALA A 421 -17.92 -11.03 -1.01
CA ALA A 421 -17.63 -9.64 -0.66
C ALA A 421 -18.73 -8.67 -1.18
N THR A 422 -19.25 -8.90 -2.39
CA THR A 422 -20.40 -8.16 -2.91
C THR A 422 -21.65 -8.33 -2.05
N ALA A 423 -22.02 -9.57 -1.73
CA ALA A 423 -23.19 -9.85 -0.89
C ALA A 423 -23.09 -9.19 0.48
N VAL A 424 -21.90 -9.27 1.11
CA VAL A 424 -21.63 -8.66 2.41
C VAL A 424 -21.71 -7.14 2.35
N LYS A 425 -21.14 -6.49 1.33
CA LYS A 425 -21.27 -5.04 1.13
C LYS A 425 -22.73 -4.62 1.08
N TRP A 426 -23.56 -5.31 0.31
CA TRP A 426 -24.99 -4.98 0.20
C TRP A 426 -25.77 -5.24 1.48
N ALA A 427 -25.44 -6.29 2.22
CA ALA A 427 -26.07 -6.61 3.51
C ALA A 427 -25.65 -5.64 4.62
N LEU A 428 -24.36 -5.31 4.71
CA LEU A 428 -23.80 -4.49 5.78
C LEU A 428 -23.85 -3.00 5.51
N VAL A 429 -23.81 -2.53 4.27
CA VAL A 429 -23.75 -1.08 3.99
C VAL A 429 -24.93 -0.64 3.14
N GLY A 430 -25.32 -1.45 2.14
CA GLY A 430 -26.30 -1.05 1.15
C GLY A 430 -25.69 -0.10 0.13
N ARG A 431 -26.33 1.05 -0.12
CA ARG A 431 -25.79 2.10 -1.01
C ARG A 431 -25.05 3.16 -0.22
N PHE A 432 -23.83 3.46 -0.62
CA PHE A 432 -23.10 4.62 -0.13
C PHE A 432 -23.81 5.92 -0.54
N ARG A 433 -23.78 6.92 0.35
CA ARG A 433 -24.32 8.26 0.10
C ARG A 433 -23.31 9.29 0.61
N ALA A 434 -23.16 10.38 -0.14
CA ALA A 434 -22.34 11.51 0.27
C ALA A 434 -22.83 12.09 1.61
N GLY A 435 -21.90 12.60 2.41
CA GLY A 435 -22.17 13.20 3.71
C GLY A 435 -21.09 12.93 4.75
N ASP A 436 -21.28 13.54 5.92
CA ASP A 436 -20.33 13.48 7.02
C ASP A 436 -20.78 12.46 8.08
N ARG A 437 -19.87 11.58 8.48
CA ARG A 437 -20.06 10.56 9.50
C ARG A 437 -18.94 10.66 10.54
N PRO A 438 -19.23 10.80 11.85
CA PRO A 438 -18.18 10.75 12.85
C PRO A 438 -17.57 9.34 12.91
N LEU A 439 -16.31 9.23 13.31
CA LEU A 439 -15.59 7.94 13.41
C LEU A 439 -16.32 6.91 14.28
N TRP A 440 -17.05 7.38 15.30
CA TRP A 440 -17.82 6.51 16.19
C TRP A 440 -19.28 6.31 15.76
N ASP A 441 -19.51 6.21 14.45
CA ASP A 441 -20.79 5.85 13.83
C ASP A 441 -20.80 4.36 13.41
N SER A 442 -21.92 3.68 13.62
CA SER A 442 -22.12 2.28 13.23
C SER A 442 -21.88 2.06 11.73
N PHE A 443 -22.23 3.04 10.90
CA PHE A 443 -21.97 3.01 9.47
C PHE A 443 -20.48 2.81 9.18
N VAL A 444 -19.59 3.59 9.81
CA VAL A 444 -18.14 3.52 9.57
C VAL A 444 -17.59 2.14 9.91
N TRP A 445 -18.03 1.52 11.01
CA TRP A 445 -17.51 0.21 11.40
C TRP A 445 -18.06 -0.94 10.56
N ARG A 446 -19.30 -0.82 10.08
CA ARG A 446 -19.90 -1.79 9.15
C ARG A 446 -19.25 -1.72 7.78
N ASP A 447 -18.93 -0.51 7.34
CA ASP A 447 -18.19 -0.26 6.10
C ASP A 447 -16.79 -0.87 6.15
N GLU A 448 -16.02 -0.54 7.18
CA GLU A 448 -14.73 -1.14 7.51
C GLU A 448 -14.76 -2.69 7.62
N LEU A 449 -15.85 -3.25 8.15
CA LEU A 449 -16.04 -4.71 8.17
C LEU A 449 -16.28 -5.26 6.76
N ALA A 450 -17.07 -4.58 5.93
CA ALA A 450 -17.27 -4.95 4.53
C ALA A 450 -15.95 -4.88 3.73
N ASP A 451 -15.14 -3.83 3.95
CA ASP A 451 -13.81 -3.70 3.34
C ASP A 451 -12.86 -4.84 3.76
N THR A 452 -12.98 -5.34 5.00
CA THR A 452 -12.23 -6.52 5.43
C THR A 452 -12.53 -7.75 4.55
N PHE A 453 -13.76 -7.93 4.04
CA PHE A 453 -14.05 -9.01 3.07
C PHE A 453 -13.40 -8.76 1.71
N VAL A 454 -13.25 -7.50 1.30
CA VAL A 454 -12.51 -7.16 0.08
C VAL A 454 -11.04 -7.53 0.25
N GLU A 455 -10.39 -7.03 1.31
CA GLU A 455 -8.95 -7.15 1.53
C GLU A 455 -8.49 -8.56 1.92
N VAL A 456 -9.32 -9.34 2.62
CA VAL A 456 -8.95 -10.67 3.13
C VAL A 456 -9.47 -11.80 2.26
N LEU A 457 -10.58 -11.60 1.54
CA LEU A 457 -11.24 -12.65 0.76
C LEU A 457 -11.19 -12.38 -0.74
N ALA A 458 -11.77 -11.28 -1.23
CA ALA A 458 -11.90 -11.07 -2.67
C ALA A 458 -10.56 -10.77 -3.37
N VAL A 459 -9.72 -9.92 -2.78
CA VAL A 459 -8.44 -9.51 -3.35
C VAL A 459 -7.43 -10.67 -3.40
N PRO A 460 -7.18 -11.42 -2.31
CA PRO A 460 -6.19 -12.50 -2.34
C PRO A 460 -6.57 -13.67 -3.25
N TRP A 461 -7.87 -13.95 -3.41
CA TRP A 461 -8.36 -15.09 -4.19
C TRP A 461 -8.51 -14.83 -5.69
N LEU A 462 -8.79 -13.58 -6.10
CA LEU A 462 -9.00 -13.26 -7.52
C LEU A 462 -8.56 -11.85 -7.89
N LEU A 463 -9.06 -10.84 -7.19
CA LEU A 463 -9.04 -9.47 -7.72
C LEU A 463 -7.63 -8.86 -7.74
N GLY A 464 -6.75 -9.28 -6.84
CA GLY A 464 -5.34 -8.85 -6.85
C GLY A 464 -4.58 -9.26 -8.12
N ALA A 465 -5.01 -10.35 -8.77
CA ALA A 465 -4.47 -10.79 -10.06
C ALA A 465 -5.28 -10.27 -11.27
N ALA A 466 -6.44 -9.65 -11.03
CA ALA A 466 -7.36 -9.17 -12.07
C ALA A 466 -7.12 -7.71 -12.48
N SER A 467 -6.08 -7.06 -11.95
CA SER A 467 -5.69 -5.69 -12.31
C SER A 467 -5.48 -5.56 -13.83
N GLY A 468 -6.06 -4.52 -14.44
CA GLY A 468 -6.02 -4.29 -15.89
C GLY A 468 -6.95 -5.20 -16.71
N THR A 469 -7.79 -6.02 -16.07
CA THR A 469 -8.69 -6.97 -16.77
C THR A 469 -10.17 -6.55 -16.65
N PRO A 470 -11.04 -7.02 -17.57
CA PRO A 470 -12.48 -6.81 -17.46
C PRO A 470 -13.11 -7.38 -16.18
N LEU A 471 -12.50 -8.40 -15.56
CA LEU A 471 -13.01 -9.03 -14.33
C LEU A 471 -13.08 -8.02 -13.17
N LEU A 472 -12.05 -7.18 -13.01
CA LEU A 472 -12.02 -6.17 -11.95
C LEU A 472 -13.13 -5.13 -12.14
N THR A 473 -13.29 -4.61 -13.36
CA THR A 473 -14.36 -3.65 -13.65
C THR A 473 -15.74 -4.29 -13.53
N GLY A 474 -15.90 -5.55 -13.93
CA GLY A 474 -17.15 -6.31 -13.78
C GLY A 474 -17.56 -6.43 -12.32
N TRP A 475 -16.64 -6.84 -11.45
CA TRP A 475 -16.88 -6.96 -10.02
C TRP A 475 -17.13 -5.60 -9.35
N LEU A 476 -16.37 -4.55 -9.66
CA LEU A 476 -16.61 -3.23 -9.07
C LEU A 476 -18.00 -2.67 -9.42
N ARG A 477 -18.56 -3.01 -10.59
CA ARG A 477 -19.96 -2.70 -10.92
C ARG A 477 -20.94 -3.44 -10.00
N THR A 478 -20.67 -4.70 -9.61
CA THR A 478 -21.51 -5.42 -8.64
C THR A 478 -21.44 -4.80 -7.25
N MET A 479 -20.31 -4.15 -6.92
CA MET A 479 -20.15 -3.37 -5.69
C MET A 479 -20.89 -2.02 -5.72
N GLY A 480 -21.31 -1.53 -6.89
CA GLY A 480 -22.08 -0.29 -7.06
C GLY A 480 -21.42 0.80 -7.90
N ALA A 481 -20.16 0.62 -8.31
CA ALA A 481 -19.44 1.62 -9.10
C ALA A 481 -20.02 1.78 -10.51
N LYS A 482 -20.12 3.03 -10.99
CA LYS A 482 -20.61 3.35 -12.33
C LYS A 482 -19.44 3.37 -13.29
N ILE A 483 -19.13 2.23 -13.94
CA ILE A 483 -17.96 2.07 -14.80
C ILE A 483 -18.37 1.89 -16.27
N GLY A 484 -17.92 2.79 -17.14
CA GLY A 484 -18.14 2.78 -18.58
C GLY A 484 -17.45 1.64 -19.34
N ARG A 485 -17.67 1.58 -20.66
CA ARG A 485 -17.03 0.61 -21.57
C ARG A 485 -15.57 0.96 -21.83
N GLY A 486 -14.71 -0.05 -21.96
CA GLY A 486 -13.30 0.14 -22.31
C GLY A 486 -12.45 0.81 -21.22
N VAL A 487 -12.94 0.89 -19.98
CA VAL A 487 -12.16 1.46 -18.86
C VAL A 487 -10.95 0.59 -18.56
N TRP A 488 -9.77 1.20 -18.53
CA TRP A 488 -8.54 0.58 -18.06
C TRP A 488 -8.38 0.85 -16.57
N LEU A 489 -8.38 -0.20 -15.74
CA LEU A 489 -8.35 -0.08 -14.29
C LEU A 489 -7.30 -1.00 -13.67
N GLU A 490 -6.25 -0.42 -13.11
CA GLU A 490 -5.13 -1.14 -12.49
C GLU A 490 -5.15 -1.13 -10.95
N THR A 491 -6.23 -0.61 -10.34
CA THR A 491 -6.40 -0.50 -8.88
C THR A 491 -7.82 -0.90 -8.47
N TYR A 492 -7.94 -1.53 -7.30
CA TYR A 492 -9.24 -1.82 -6.68
C TYR A 492 -9.57 -0.82 -5.57
N TRP A 493 -8.70 0.16 -5.28
CA TRP A 493 -8.88 1.17 -4.24
C TRP A 493 -9.89 2.25 -4.65
N LEU A 494 -11.14 1.83 -4.72
CA LEU A 494 -12.36 2.61 -4.95
C LEU A 494 -13.28 2.36 -3.74
N PRO A 495 -13.03 2.99 -2.57
CA PRO A 495 -13.61 2.58 -1.28
C PRO A 495 -15.15 2.59 -1.27
N GLU A 496 -15.78 3.76 -1.37
CA GLU A 496 -17.23 3.87 -1.38
C GLU A 496 -17.75 3.73 -2.82
N PHE A 497 -17.80 2.50 -3.31
CA PHE A 497 -18.03 2.16 -4.72
C PHE A 497 -19.17 2.94 -5.40
N ASP A 498 -20.33 3.13 -4.74
CA ASP A 498 -21.50 3.84 -5.33
C ASP A 498 -21.22 5.33 -5.60
N LEU A 499 -20.19 5.90 -4.98
CA LEU A 499 -19.72 7.28 -5.14
C LEU A 499 -18.60 7.40 -6.18
N VAL A 500 -18.33 6.35 -6.97
CA VAL A 500 -17.34 6.40 -8.05
C VAL A 500 -18.01 6.28 -9.42
N ARG A 501 -17.72 7.25 -10.29
CA ARG A 501 -18.12 7.24 -11.70
C ARG A 501 -16.90 7.32 -12.62
N LEU A 502 -16.71 6.29 -13.43
CA LEU A 502 -15.69 6.21 -14.47
C LEU A 502 -16.38 6.18 -15.84
N GLY A 503 -16.10 7.16 -16.69
CA GLY A 503 -16.66 7.27 -18.04
C GLY A 503 -16.08 6.25 -19.02
N ASP A 504 -16.67 6.13 -20.21
CA ASP A 504 -16.18 5.25 -21.27
C ASP A 504 -14.72 5.58 -21.63
N GLY A 505 -13.86 4.56 -21.72
CA GLY A 505 -12.44 4.71 -22.02
C GLY A 505 -11.60 5.41 -20.96
N ALA A 506 -12.14 5.69 -19.77
CA ALA A 506 -11.35 6.26 -18.67
C ALA A 506 -10.22 5.31 -18.24
N THR A 507 -9.09 5.89 -17.84
CA THR A 507 -7.89 5.16 -17.46
C THR A 507 -7.49 5.51 -16.03
N VAL A 508 -7.46 4.52 -15.14
CA VAL A 508 -6.98 4.65 -13.76
C VAL A 508 -5.84 3.67 -13.56
N ASN A 509 -4.62 4.21 -13.52
CA ASN A 509 -3.39 3.44 -13.47
C ASN A 509 -3.13 2.79 -12.11
N ARG A 510 -2.07 1.96 -12.05
CA ARG A 510 -1.61 1.30 -10.83
C ARG A 510 -1.29 2.28 -9.69
N GLY A 511 -1.49 1.83 -8.46
CA GLY A 511 -1.18 2.59 -7.25
C GLY A 511 -2.01 3.86 -7.07
N CYS A 512 -3.00 4.09 -7.93
CA CYS A 512 -3.95 5.17 -7.76
C CYS A 512 -4.97 4.85 -6.67
N VAL A 513 -5.42 5.90 -5.99
CA VAL A 513 -6.53 5.84 -5.03
C VAL A 513 -7.62 6.79 -5.52
N VAL A 514 -8.80 6.24 -5.81
CA VAL A 514 -10.00 7.03 -6.13
C VAL A 514 -10.72 7.26 -4.81
N GLN A 515 -10.22 8.24 -4.04
CA GLN A 515 -10.57 8.41 -2.64
C GLN A 515 -11.89 9.20 -2.50
N THR A 516 -12.95 8.48 -2.13
CA THR A 516 -14.31 8.98 -1.96
C THR A 516 -14.61 9.55 -0.58
N HIS A 517 -13.71 9.35 0.40
CA HIS A 517 -13.81 9.99 1.72
C HIS A 517 -12.49 10.61 2.21
N LEU A 518 -12.58 11.55 3.15
CA LEU A 518 -11.43 12.04 3.92
C LEU A 518 -11.76 12.04 5.41
N PHE A 519 -10.78 11.67 6.24
CA PHE A 519 -10.85 11.89 7.67
C PHE A 519 -10.30 13.27 8.03
N HIS A 520 -11.16 14.16 8.52
CA HIS A 520 -10.74 15.41 9.17
C HIS A 520 -11.31 15.43 10.58
N ASP A 521 -10.45 15.63 11.59
CA ASP A 521 -10.86 15.62 12.99
C ASP A 521 -11.70 14.37 13.40
N ARG A 522 -11.40 13.22 12.78
CA ARG A 522 -12.14 11.95 12.96
C ARG A 522 -13.59 12.00 12.49
N ILE A 523 -13.86 12.82 11.48
CA ILE A 523 -15.10 12.81 10.71
C ILE A 523 -14.74 12.30 9.32
N MET A 524 -15.39 11.22 8.92
CA MET A 524 -15.37 10.69 7.56
C MET A 524 -16.30 11.53 6.72
N SER A 525 -15.74 12.33 5.83
CA SER A 525 -16.50 13.17 4.91
C SER A 525 -16.45 12.56 3.52
N MET A 526 -17.59 12.05 3.05
CA MET A 526 -17.74 11.31 1.79
C MET A 526 -18.39 12.16 0.70
N ASP A 527 -17.91 12.02 -0.54
CA ASP A 527 -18.49 12.70 -1.70
C ASP A 527 -18.20 11.93 -3.02
N GLU A 528 -18.97 12.21 -4.07
CA GLU A 528 -18.81 11.54 -5.37
C GLU A 528 -17.50 11.95 -6.06
N VAL A 529 -16.84 11.00 -6.71
CA VAL A 529 -15.67 11.21 -7.56
C VAL A 529 -16.01 10.80 -8.99
N THR A 530 -15.82 11.73 -9.93
CA THR A 530 -16.07 11.49 -11.35
C THR A 530 -14.77 11.57 -12.15
N ILE A 531 -14.48 10.54 -12.95
CA ILE A 531 -13.46 10.56 -14.00
C ILE A 531 -14.20 10.37 -15.31
N GLU A 532 -14.30 11.41 -16.12
CA GLU A 532 -15.12 11.42 -17.33
C GLU A 532 -14.53 10.59 -18.48
N ALA A 533 -15.27 10.52 -19.60
CA ALA A 533 -14.91 9.68 -20.73
C ALA A 533 -13.52 10.02 -21.30
N GLY A 534 -12.69 9.00 -21.49
CA GLY A 534 -11.32 9.11 -21.99
C GLY A 534 -10.34 9.83 -21.07
N ALA A 535 -10.71 10.16 -19.82
CA ALA A 535 -9.82 10.83 -18.90
C ALA A 535 -8.82 9.86 -18.24
N THR A 536 -7.62 10.35 -17.92
CA THR A 536 -6.53 9.57 -17.32
C THR A 536 -6.20 10.07 -15.92
N LEU A 537 -6.09 9.13 -14.96
CA LEU A 537 -5.35 9.28 -13.71
C LEU A 537 -4.07 8.43 -13.78
N GLY A 538 -2.92 9.09 -13.89
CA GLY A 538 -1.61 8.47 -14.02
C GLY A 538 -1.12 7.76 -12.74
N PRO A 539 -0.15 6.84 -12.83
CA PRO A 539 0.27 5.98 -11.71
C PRO A 539 0.55 6.74 -10.42
N HIS A 540 0.15 6.16 -9.30
CA HIS A 540 0.29 6.77 -7.97
C HIS A 540 -0.44 8.12 -7.81
N GLY A 541 -1.41 8.41 -8.69
CA GLY A 541 -2.27 9.57 -8.59
C GLY A 541 -3.39 9.36 -7.57
N ILE A 542 -3.75 10.40 -6.83
CA ILE A 542 -4.87 10.36 -5.89
C ILE A 542 -5.88 11.44 -6.28
N VAL A 543 -7.15 11.05 -6.31
CA VAL A 543 -8.29 11.96 -6.42
C VAL A 543 -9.01 12.02 -5.09
N LEU A 544 -9.30 13.22 -4.60
CA LEU A 544 -10.03 13.45 -3.35
C LEU A 544 -11.55 13.62 -3.58
N PRO A 545 -12.37 13.53 -2.52
CA PRO A 545 -13.83 13.56 -2.64
C PRO A 545 -14.37 14.82 -3.33
N GLY A 546 -15.43 14.68 -4.12
CA GLY A 546 -16.11 15.79 -4.80
C GLY A 546 -15.38 16.27 -6.06
N ALA A 547 -14.24 15.67 -6.41
CA ALA A 547 -13.47 16.07 -7.57
C ALA A 547 -14.00 15.42 -8.87
N THR A 548 -13.87 16.16 -9.96
CA THR A 548 -14.19 15.71 -11.32
C THR A 548 -12.99 15.90 -12.23
N ILE A 549 -12.55 14.84 -12.93
CA ILE A 549 -11.60 14.93 -14.04
C ILE A 549 -12.39 14.95 -15.35
N GLY A 550 -12.37 16.07 -16.06
CA GLY A 550 -13.10 16.28 -17.31
C GLY A 550 -12.71 15.35 -18.45
N ALA A 551 -13.58 15.22 -19.45
CA ALA A 551 -13.38 14.27 -20.55
C ALA A 551 -12.06 14.50 -21.32
N ARG A 552 -11.40 13.41 -21.71
CA ARG A 552 -10.12 13.39 -22.46
C ARG A 552 -8.98 14.19 -21.79
N THR A 553 -9.07 14.37 -20.47
CA THR A 553 -8.06 15.08 -19.69
C THR A 553 -7.04 14.11 -19.10
N ALA A 554 -5.77 14.50 -19.15
CA ALA A 554 -4.68 13.72 -18.59
C ALA A 554 -4.17 14.32 -17.27
N VAL A 555 -4.38 13.62 -16.16
CA VAL A 555 -3.70 13.88 -14.89
C VAL A 555 -2.49 12.97 -14.78
N GLY A 556 -1.29 13.55 -14.82
CA GLY A 556 -0.03 12.81 -14.88
C GLY A 556 0.33 12.06 -13.58
N PRO A 557 1.41 11.26 -13.58
CA PRO A 557 1.74 10.36 -12.48
C PRO A 557 2.12 11.09 -11.17
N GLY A 558 1.80 10.48 -10.02
CA GLY A 558 2.07 11.00 -8.68
C GLY A 558 1.37 12.33 -8.38
N SER A 559 0.27 12.61 -9.08
CA SER A 559 -0.49 13.85 -8.92
C SER A 559 -1.57 13.72 -7.84
N LEU A 560 -1.94 14.85 -7.25
CA LEU A 560 -3.06 14.95 -6.31
C LEU A 560 -4.11 15.93 -6.85
N VAL A 561 -5.28 15.41 -7.20
CA VAL A 561 -6.47 16.21 -7.51
C VAL A 561 -7.16 16.51 -6.19
N THR A 562 -7.30 17.80 -5.86
CA THR A 562 -7.76 18.18 -4.52
C THR A 562 -9.27 18.16 -4.40
N ARG A 563 -9.76 18.24 -3.16
CA ARG A 563 -11.17 18.06 -2.83
C ARG A 563 -12.01 19.12 -3.55
N GLY A 564 -13.04 18.69 -4.28
CA GLY A 564 -13.96 19.57 -4.99
C GLY A 564 -13.40 20.22 -6.27
N ASP A 565 -12.20 19.83 -6.71
CA ASP A 565 -11.63 20.34 -7.96
C ASP A 565 -12.42 19.83 -9.17
N THR A 566 -12.80 20.73 -10.07
CA THR A 566 -13.29 20.37 -11.41
C THR A 566 -12.19 20.65 -12.43
N VAL A 567 -11.50 19.60 -12.86
CA VAL A 567 -10.45 19.67 -13.86
C VAL A 567 -11.11 19.76 -15.25
N PRO A 568 -10.85 20.82 -16.06
CA PRO A 568 -11.49 21.01 -17.36
C PRO A 568 -11.24 19.84 -18.31
N ALA A 569 -12.17 19.61 -19.26
CA ALA A 569 -11.98 18.67 -20.37
C ALA A 569 -10.82 19.10 -21.30
N ASP A 570 -10.33 18.16 -22.11
CA ASP A 570 -9.32 18.39 -23.16
C ASP A 570 -8.05 19.09 -22.66
N SER A 571 -7.64 18.78 -21.43
CA SER A 571 -6.53 19.47 -20.78
C SER A 571 -5.52 18.50 -20.15
N ARG A 572 -4.37 19.02 -19.72
CA ARG A 572 -3.32 18.22 -19.09
C ARG A 572 -2.87 18.85 -17.80
N TRP A 573 -2.72 18.03 -16.77
CA TRP A 573 -2.43 18.44 -15.41
C TRP A 573 -1.38 17.54 -14.77
N LEU A 574 -0.54 18.11 -13.94
CA LEU A 574 0.51 17.38 -13.24
C LEU A 574 0.84 18.08 -11.94
N GLY A 575 0.98 17.30 -10.88
CA GLY A 575 1.55 17.78 -9.62
C GLY A 575 0.77 17.39 -8.39
N ASN A 576 1.37 17.64 -7.25
CA ASN A 576 0.78 17.39 -5.94
C ASN A 576 0.87 18.64 -5.06
N PRO A 577 -0.14 19.54 -5.09
CA PRO A 577 -1.37 19.49 -5.90
C PRO A 577 -1.19 19.70 -7.42
N ILE A 578 -2.19 19.31 -8.22
CA ILE A 578 -2.15 19.46 -9.68
C ILE A 578 -2.05 20.93 -10.11
N ALA A 579 -1.28 21.16 -11.17
CA ALA A 579 -1.26 22.42 -11.92
C ALA A 579 -1.25 22.11 -13.43
N ALA A 580 -1.53 23.13 -14.25
CA ALA A 580 -1.51 22.99 -15.70
C ALA A 580 -0.17 22.40 -16.17
N TRP A 581 -0.24 21.35 -16.98
CA TRP A 581 0.91 20.67 -17.55
C TRP A 581 1.09 21.13 -19.00
N PRO A 582 1.94 22.13 -19.28
CA PRO A 582 2.18 22.58 -20.65
C PRO A 582 2.82 21.46 -21.45
N ASP A 583 2.29 21.24 -22.66
CA ASP A 583 2.93 20.37 -23.64
C ASP A 583 4.31 20.92 -24.00
N ARG A 584 5.28 20.02 -24.18
CA ARG A 584 6.47 20.40 -24.95
C ARG A 584 5.99 20.67 -26.37
N PRO A 585 6.42 21.77 -27.03
CA PRO A 585 6.13 21.96 -28.43
C PRO A 585 6.57 20.71 -29.21
N ARG A 586 5.67 20.16 -30.03
CA ARG A 586 5.99 19.06 -30.95
C ARG A 586 7.22 19.48 -31.75
N PRO A 587 8.24 18.62 -31.92
CA PRO A 587 9.30 18.93 -32.86
C PRO A 587 8.63 19.19 -34.22
N GLN A 588 8.83 20.38 -34.79
CA GLN A 588 8.40 20.67 -36.15
C GLN A 588 8.93 19.54 -37.01
N ARG A 589 8.03 18.82 -37.69
CA ARG A 589 8.43 17.94 -38.80
C ARG A 589 9.22 18.85 -39.74
N ARG A 590 10.53 18.61 -39.86
CA ARG A 590 11.31 19.23 -40.94
C ARG A 590 10.64 18.76 -42.23
N GLY A 591 10.06 19.71 -42.96
CA GLY A 591 9.45 19.50 -44.26
C GLY A 591 10.47 19.07 -45.30
#